data_AF-A0A1E8E420-F1
#
_entry.id   AF-A0A1E8E420-F1
#
_cell.length_a   1.000
_cell.length_b   1.000
_cell.length_c   1.000
_cell.angle_alpha   90.00
_cell.angle_beta   90.00
_cell.angle_gamma   90.00
#
_symmetry.space_group_name_H-M   'P 1'
#
loop_
_entity.id
_entity.type
_entity.pdbx_description
1 polymer ?
#
loop_
_entity_poly.entity_id
_entity_poly.type
_entity_poly.pdbx_seq_one_letter_code
_entity_poly.pdbx_strand_id
1 'polypeptide(L)'
;MNWLLVAMGGAIGAILRYAASLYLFKSTQHFPWATWTVNLLGCFLAGVFFAYSQKYPALQQEARLLLMVGVLGGFTTFSSFGLETWQLLRHGQQGMAFSYALSSVVLGVMFLGLGFYVIQQFLKH
;
A
#
# COMPACT_ATOMS: atom_id res chain seq x y z
N MET A 1 -4.72 -8.60 -22.68
CA MET A 1 -4.89 -7.83 -21.43
C MET A 1 -6.08 -8.42 -20.69
N ASN A 2 -5.87 -9.05 -19.53
CA ASN A 2 -6.93 -9.75 -18.82
C ASN A 2 -7.61 -8.84 -17.78
N TRP A 3 -8.59 -8.05 -18.24
CA TRP A 3 -9.32 -7.08 -17.41
C TRP A 3 -10.00 -7.72 -16.19
N LEU A 4 -10.38 -9.00 -16.29
CA LEU A 4 -11.04 -9.74 -15.21
C LEU A 4 -10.12 -9.90 -13.99
N LEU A 5 -8.83 -10.19 -14.20
CA LEU A 5 -7.86 -10.30 -13.10
C LEU A 5 -7.66 -8.96 -12.39
N VAL A 6 -7.59 -7.86 -13.15
CA VAL A 6 -7.46 -6.52 -12.57
C VAL A 6 -8.71 -6.17 -11.75
N ALA A 7 -9.91 -6.45 -12.28
CA ALA A 7 -11.17 -6.18 -11.59
C ALA A 7 -11.31 -7.01 -10.31
N MET A 8 -11.04 -8.32 -10.37
CA MET A 8 -11.10 -9.19 -9.18
C MET A 8 -10.07 -8.78 -8.12
N GLY A 9 -8.82 -8.56 -8.53
CA GLY A 9 -7.79 -8.11 -7.61
C GLY A 9 -8.15 -6.76 -6.99
N GLY A 10 -8.61 -5.80 -7.79
CA GLY A 10 -9.03 -4.48 -7.33
C GLY A 10 -10.18 -4.55 -6.32
N ALA A 11 -11.18 -5.39 -6.58
CA ALA A 11 -12.29 -5.63 -5.65
C ALA A 11 -11.79 -6.19 -4.31
N ILE A 12 -10.92 -7.21 -4.34
CA ILE A 12 -10.31 -7.80 -3.14
C ILE A 12 -9.54 -6.73 -2.36
N GLY A 13 -8.66 -5.97 -3.04
CA GLY A 13 -7.87 -4.92 -2.43
C GLY A 13 -8.72 -3.84 -1.77
N ALA A 14 -9.73 -3.34 -2.47
CA ALA A 14 -10.63 -2.31 -1.95
C ALA A 14 -11.44 -2.79 -0.74
N ILE A 15 -11.93 -4.04 -0.77
CA ILE A 15 -12.64 -4.65 0.36
C ILE A 15 -11.71 -4.79 1.57
N LEU A 16 -10.47 -5.27 1.38
CA LEU A 16 -9.49 -5.39 2.46
C LEU A 16 -9.15 -4.04 3.09
N ARG A 17 -8.93 -3.01 2.27
CA ARG A 17 -8.70 -1.65 2.75
C ARG A 17 -9.89 -1.12 3.55
N TYR A 18 -11.10 -1.32 3.03
CA TYR A 18 -12.33 -0.90 3.72
C TYR A 18 -12.50 -1.64 5.06
N ALA A 19 -12.32 -2.96 5.08
CA ALA A 19 -12.36 -3.77 6.30
C ALA A 19 -11.30 -3.31 7.32
N ALA A 20 -10.08 -3.01 6.89
CA ALA A 20 -9.03 -2.49 7.77
C ALA A 20 -9.45 -1.17 8.43
N SER A 21 -10.09 -0.27 7.69
CA SER A 21 -10.60 1.00 8.22
C SER A 21 -11.76 0.84 9.21
N LEU A 22 -12.56 -0.23 9.07
CA LEU A 22 -13.70 -0.49 9.96
C LEU A 22 -13.28 -1.19 11.26
N TYR A 23 -12.44 -2.23 11.13
CA TYR A 23 -12.21 -3.20 12.21
C TYR A 23 -10.86 -3.05 12.91
N LEU A 24 -9.83 -2.57 12.21
CA LEU A 24 -8.47 -2.55 12.75
C LEU A 24 -8.07 -1.14 13.21
N PHE A 25 -8.40 -0.13 12.42
CA PHE A 25 -7.94 1.23 12.64
C PHE A 25 -9.13 2.17 12.69
N LYS A 26 -9.73 2.33 13.88
CA LYS A 26 -10.74 3.37 14.08
C LYS A 26 -10.11 4.72 13.77
N SER A 27 -10.73 5.47 12.85
CA SER A 27 -10.32 6.82 12.53
C SER A 27 -10.42 7.69 13.79
N THR A 28 -9.26 8.07 14.33
CA THR A 28 -9.19 9.06 15.40
C THR A 28 -9.07 10.44 14.77
N GLN A 29 -9.60 11.48 15.42
CA GLN A 29 -9.47 12.87 14.92
C GLN A 29 -8.02 13.39 14.88
N HIS A 30 -7.06 12.62 15.38
CA HIS A 30 -5.66 12.98 15.38
C HIS A 30 -5.02 12.44 14.10
N PHE A 31 -4.56 11.18 14.07
CA PHE A 31 -3.75 10.69 12.95
C PHE A 31 -4.50 9.69 12.04
N PRO A 32 -4.30 9.73 10.69
CA PRO A 32 -4.97 8.84 9.75
C PRO A 32 -4.38 7.41 9.71
N TRP A 33 -4.42 6.71 10.84
CA TRP A 33 -3.78 5.40 11.03
C TRP A 33 -4.20 4.33 10.02
N ALA A 34 -5.47 4.34 9.61
CA ALA A 34 -5.98 3.36 8.66
C ALA A 34 -5.26 3.47 7.31
N THR A 35 -5.33 4.65 6.68
CA THR A 35 -4.72 4.93 5.37
C THR A 35 -3.20 4.82 5.41
N TRP A 36 -2.58 5.34 6.48
CA TRP A 36 -1.14 5.24 6.69
C TRP A 36 -0.67 3.77 6.69
N THR A 37 -1.33 2.93 7.48
CA THR A 37 -0.90 1.54 7.67
C THR A 37 -1.11 0.69 6.42
N VAL A 38 -2.28 0.81 5.75
CA VAL A 38 -2.53 0.05 4.52
C VAL A 38 -1.56 0.43 3.40
N ASN A 39 -1.18 1.71 3.31
CA ASN A 39 -0.19 2.16 2.32
C ASN A 39 1.20 1.60 2.63
N LEU A 40 1.67 1.66 3.90
CA LEU A 40 2.98 1.11 4.27
C LEU A 40 3.05 -0.41 4.08
N LEU A 41 2.00 -1.13 4.49
CA LEU A 41 1.93 -2.58 4.28
C LEU A 41 1.87 -2.91 2.79
N GLY A 42 1.12 -2.14 2.00
CA GLY A 42 1.07 -2.29 0.56
C GLY A 42 2.43 -2.07 -0.11
N CYS A 43 3.19 -1.05 0.31
CA CYS A 43 4.57 -0.83 -0.15
C CYS A 43 5.48 -2.02 0.17
N PHE A 44 5.40 -2.56 1.39
CA PHE A 44 6.17 -3.75 1.78
C PHE A 44 5.83 -4.96 0.90
N LEU A 45 4.54 -5.25 0.72
CA LEU A 45 4.08 -6.36 -0.13
C LEU A 45 4.45 -6.17 -1.61
N ALA A 46 4.47 -4.94 -2.10
CA ALA A 46 4.96 -4.62 -3.44
C ALA A 46 6.46 -4.96 -3.58
N GLY A 47 7.27 -4.64 -2.57
CA GLY A 47 8.69 -5.01 -2.51
C GLY A 47 8.90 -6.53 -2.52
N VAL A 48 8.13 -7.25 -1.70
CA VAL A 48 8.09 -8.73 -1.66
C VAL A 48 7.78 -9.30 -3.04
N PHE A 49 6.68 -8.84 -3.67
CA PHE A 49 6.29 -9.31 -5.00
C PHE A 49 7.37 -9.01 -6.03
N PHE A 50 7.95 -7.81 -5.99
CA PHE A 50 8.99 -7.41 -6.92
C PHE A 50 10.21 -8.36 -6.84
N ALA A 51 10.67 -8.68 -5.63
CA ALA A 51 11.77 -9.63 -5.44
C ALA A 51 11.47 -11.02 -6.02
N TYR A 52 10.28 -11.58 -5.75
CA TYR A 52 9.87 -12.86 -6.33
C TYR A 52 9.78 -12.80 -7.87
N SER A 53 9.24 -11.72 -8.42
CA SER A 53 9.09 -11.56 -9.86
C SER A 53 10.42 -11.47 -10.62
N GLN A 54 11.52 -11.11 -9.95
CA GLN A 54 12.86 -11.15 -10.53
C GLN A 54 13.39 -12.58 -10.67
N LYS A 55 13.09 -13.47 -9.71
CA LYS A 55 13.49 -14.89 -9.76
C LYS A 55 12.57 -15.73 -10.64
N TYR A 56 11.29 -15.39 -10.69
CA TYR A 56 10.26 -16.15 -11.40
C TYR A 56 9.58 -15.29 -12.48
N PRO A 57 10.07 -15.31 -13.73
CA PRO A 57 9.53 -14.50 -14.82
C PRO A 57 8.03 -14.73 -15.09
N ALA A 58 7.52 -15.93 -14.78
CA ALA A 58 6.09 -16.25 -14.89
C ALA A 58 5.20 -15.30 -14.06
N LEU A 59 5.71 -14.72 -12.98
CA LEU A 59 4.96 -13.76 -12.15
C LEU A 59 4.80 -12.39 -12.82
N GLN A 60 5.56 -12.08 -13.88
CA GLN A 60 5.54 -10.77 -14.54
C GLN A 60 4.33 -10.57 -15.46
N GLN A 61 3.52 -11.61 -15.68
CA GLN A 61 2.33 -11.58 -16.55
C GLN A 61 1.03 -11.49 -15.73
N GLU A 62 0.25 -12.57 -15.65
CA GLU A 62 -1.08 -12.58 -15.05
C GLU A 62 -1.05 -12.31 -13.53
N ALA A 63 -0.04 -12.83 -12.83
CA ALA A 63 0.11 -12.58 -11.39
C ALA A 63 0.38 -11.10 -11.08
N ARG A 64 1.13 -10.39 -11.95
CA ARG A 64 1.33 -8.94 -11.81
C ARG A 64 0.01 -8.17 -12.00
N LEU A 65 -0.83 -8.57 -12.95
CA LEU A 65 -2.13 -7.94 -13.15
C LEU A 65 -3.05 -8.15 -11.93
N LEU A 66 -3.12 -9.38 -11.42
CA LEU A 66 -3.96 -9.69 -10.26
C LEU A 66 -3.44 -9.05 -8.97
N LEU A 67 -2.15 -9.24 -8.65
CA LEU A 67 -1.59 -8.90 -7.34
C LEU A 67 -1.08 -7.46 -7.27
N MET A 68 -0.27 -7.00 -8.23
CA MET A 68 0.29 -5.64 -8.18
C MET A 68 -0.74 -4.60 -8.65
N VAL A 69 -1.31 -4.80 -9.83
CA VAL A 69 -2.25 -3.81 -10.41
C VAL A 69 -3.61 -3.89 -9.71
N GLY A 70 -4.12 -5.11 -9.50
CA GLY A 70 -5.40 -5.35 -8.84
C GLY A 70 -5.33 -5.19 -7.32
N VAL A 71 -4.87 -6.21 -6.60
CA VAL A 71 -4.95 -6.29 -5.13
C VAL A 71 -4.23 -5.12 -4.46
N LEU A 72 -2.95 -4.91 -4.75
CA LEU A 72 -2.18 -3.83 -4.12
C LEU A 72 -2.65 -2.44 -4.59
N GLY A 73 -3.07 -2.31 -5.85
CA GLY A 73 -3.67 -1.09 -6.37
C GLY A 73 -4.99 -0.71 -5.69
N GLY A 74 -5.85 -1.69 -5.36
CA GLY A 74 -7.09 -1.45 -4.62
C GLY A 74 -6.90 -1.31 -3.11
N PHE A 75 -5.90 -2.02 -2.56
CA PHE A 75 -5.57 -2.04 -1.13
C PHE A 75 -4.90 -0.75 -0.66
N THR A 76 -4.11 -0.11 -1.52
CA THR A 76 -3.48 1.19 -1.23
C THR A 76 -4.29 2.34 -1.82
N THR A 77 -4.06 3.56 -1.34
CA THR A 77 -4.80 4.75 -1.80
C THR A 77 -4.00 6.03 -1.62
N PHE A 78 -3.73 6.72 -2.73
CA PHE A 78 -3.13 8.06 -2.71
C PHE A 78 -4.18 9.16 -2.55
N SER A 79 -5.41 8.94 -3.04
CA SER A 79 -6.48 9.93 -2.96
C SER A 79 -6.96 10.16 -1.53
N SER A 80 -7.12 9.09 -0.74
CA SER A 80 -7.47 9.22 0.70
C SER A 80 -6.35 9.92 1.46
N PHE A 81 -5.09 9.55 1.20
CA PHE A 81 -3.92 10.21 1.75
C PHE A 81 -3.92 11.73 1.49
N GLY A 82 -4.19 12.13 0.24
CA GLY A 82 -4.24 13.54 -0.15
C GLY A 82 -5.39 14.30 0.54
N LEU A 83 -6.58 13.69 0.60
CA LEU A 83 -7.74 14.30 1.26
C LEU A 83 -7.51 14.48 2.77
N GLU A 84 -6.98 13.48 3.45
CA GLU A 84 -6.68 13.52 4.88
C GLU A 84 -5.58 14.55 5.18
N THR A 85 -4.54 14.61 4.34
CA THR A 85 -3.49 15.64 4.45
C THR A 85 -4.09 17.05 4.29
N TRP A 86 -4.96 17.24 3.30
CA TRP A 86 -5.64 18.51 3.10
C TRP A 86 -6.55 18.89 4.27
N GLN A 87 -7.28 17.93 4.83
CA GLN A 87 -8.13 18.14 6.00
C GLN A 87 -7.32 18.58 7.22
N LEU A 88 -6.18 17.93 7.49
CA LEU A 88 -5.27 18.34 8.58
C LEU A 88 -4.79 19.78 8.40
N LEU A 89 -4.41 20.18 7.18
CA LEU A 89 -4.03 21.56 6.87
C LEU A 89 -5.20 22.54 7.10
N ARG A 90 -6.41 22.19 6.65
CA ARG A 90 -7.62 23.02 6.82
C ARG A 90 -8.02 23.19 8.28
N HIS A 91 -7.73 22.21 9.13
CA HIS A 91 -7.96 22.28 10.58
C HIS A 91 -6.82 22.94 11.36
N GLY A 92 -5.82 23.52 10.68
CA GLY A 92 -4.69 24.18 11.33
C GLY A 92 -3.65 23.21 11.93
N GLN A 93 -3.78 21.90 11.69
CA GLN A 93 -2.88 20.86 12.22
C GLN A 93 -1.65 20.65 11.31
N GLN A 94 -0.91 21.73 11.03
CA GLN A 94 0.18 21.71 10.05
C GLN A 94 1.28 20.69 10.41
N GLY A 95 1.72 20.65 11.66
CA GLY A 95 2.76 19.71 12.10
C GLY A 95 2.37 18.25 11.85
N MET A 96 1.09 17.92 12.02
CA MET A 96 0.57 16.58 11.78
C MET A 96 0.39 16.28 10.29
N ALA A 97 -0.05 17.25 9.49
CA ALA A 97 -0.11 17.10 8.04
C ALA A 97 1.28 16.81 7.45
N PHE A 98 2.31 17.54 7.88
CA PHE A 98 3.68 17.32 7.44
C PHE A 98 4.24 15.99 7.92
N SER A 99 4.03 15.61 9.19
CA SER A 99 4.50 14.32 9.68
C SER A 99 3.81 13.15 8.98
N TYR A 100 2.50 13.24 8.73
CA TYR A 100 1.74 12.25 7.98
C TYR A 100 2.25 12.12 6.53
N ALA A 101 2.40 13.24 5.82
CA ALA A 101 2.91 13.26 4.45
C ALA A 101 4.33 12.71 4.34
N LEU A 102 5.25 13.22 5.16
CA LEU A 102 6.64 12.83 5.12
C LEU A 102 6.82 11.36 5.51
N SER A 103 6.17 10.92 6.59
CA SER A 103 6.26 9.52 7.03
C SER A 103 5.66 8.56 6.01
N SER A 104 4.52 8.89 5.38
CA SER A 104 3.90 8.04 4.35
C SER A 104 4.84 7.81 3.17
N VAL A 105 5.53 8.85 2.70
CA VAL A 105 6.44 8.75 1.55
C VAL A 105 7.75 8.06 1.94
N VAL A 106 8.42 8.56 2.99
CA VAL A 106 9.75 8.06 3.37
C VAL A 106 9.66 6.62 3.88
N LEU A 107 8.72 6.33 4.80
CA LEU A 107 8.55 4.96 5.29
C LEU A 107 7.99 4.05 4.20
N GLY A 108 7.15 4.54 3.29
CA GLY A 108 6.65 3.74 2.17
C GLY A 108 7.79 3.19 1.31
N VAL A 109 8.72 4.05 0.91
CA VAL A 109 9.91 3.63 0.15
C VAL A 109 10.80 2.69 0.98
N MET A 110 11.01 2.99 2.26
CA MET A 110 11.79 2.11 3.14
C MET A 110 11.17 0.73 3.31
N PHE A 111 9.84 0.64 3.47
CA PHE A 111 9.11 -0.62 3.62
C PHE A 111 9.12 -1.43 2.32
N LEU A 112 9.02 -0.79 1.17
CA LEU A 112 9.21 -1.45 -0.12
C LEU A 112 10.62 -2.06 -0.21
N GLY A 113 11.65 -1.27 0.08
CA GLY A 113 13.03 -1.75 0.11
C GLY A 113 13.21 -2.91 1.09
N LEU A 114 12.64 -2.80 2.30
CA LEU A 114 12.67 -3.85 3.31
C LEU A 114 12.04 -5.15 2.78
N GLY A 115 10.83 -5.08 2.23
CA GLY A 115 10.15 -6.25 1.66
C GLY A 115 10.95 -6.90 0.53
N PHE A 116 11.57 -6.08 -0.32
CA PHE A 116 12.44 -6.57 -1.39
C PHE A 116 13.68 -7.31 -0.84
N TYR A 117 14.45 -6.67 0.04
CA TYR A 117 15.70 -7.23 0.53
C TYR A 117 15.51 -8.44 1.46
N VAL A 118 14.45 -8.45 2.28
CA VAL A 118 14.11 -9.59 3.13
C VAL A 118 13.93 -10.85 2.27
N ILE A 119 13.11 -10.77 1.22
CA ILE A 119 12.87 -11.89 0.32
C ILE A 119 14.12 -12.25 -0.47
N GLN A 120 14.89 -11.26 -0.92
CA GLN A 120 16.11 -11.51 -1.66
C GLN A 120 17.12 -12.36 -0.86
N GLN A 121 17.20 -12.18 0.46
CA GLN A 121 18.05 -13.03 1.31
C GLN A 121 17.58 -14.48 1.32
N PHE A 122 16.27 -14.73 1.45
CA PHE A 122 15.72 -16.09 1.39
C PHE A 122 15.87 -16.75 0.03
N LEU A 123 15.85 -15.97 -1.06
CA LEU A 123 15.96 -16.49 -2.42
C LEU A 123 17.40 -16.73 -2.90
N LYS A 124 18.41 -16.24 -2.18
CA LYS A 124 19.84 -16.50 -2.44
C LYS A 124 20.28 -17.90 -1.97
N HIS A 125 19.50 -18.51 -1.09
CA HIS A 125 19.58 -19.93 -0.74
C HIS A 125 18.68 -20.76 -1.66
#